data_AF-A0A8F6SCE0-F1
#
_entry.id   AF-A0A8F6SCE0-F1
#
_cell.length_a   1.000
_cell.length_b   1.000
_cell.length_c   1.000
_cell.angle_alpha   90.00
_cell.angle_beta   90.00
_cell.angle_gamma   90.00
#
_symmetry.space_group_name_H-M   'P 1'
#
loop_
_entity.id
_entity.type
_entity.pdbx_description
1 polymer ?
#
loop_
_entity_poly.entity_id
_entity_poly.type
_entity_poly.pdbx_seq_one_letter_code
_entity_poly.pdbx_strand_id
1 'polypeptide(L)'
;MTGNKYATVDFDQINEKGLKSLITAINKTGTTVLEVESSNRATTKDGVKVKTAKLVLQDGQMLTIQVNDTGDISSVKLNGRVIPNAQSPDIKSLGAVMGRAALNNSQKFRKSLAAKAKRVANPVDKKPAVKSSFQQLQEAKARNAQVTQNYRSIQNQVAVNQQNITDLRGRMDKETARLNNARAKNIELKTRLKNLKSGK
;
A
#
# COMPACT_ATOMS: atom_id res chain seq x y z
N MET A 1 23.58 51.49 -11.35
CA MET A 1 22.67 50.36 -11.11
C MET A 1 23.29 49.51 -10.01
N THR A 2 22.71 49.53 -8.80
CA THR A 2 23.12 48.67 -7.69
C THR A 2 22.71 47.24 -8.02
N GLY A 3 23.60 46.47 -8.64
CA GLY A 3 23.37 45.07 -8.92
C GLY A 3 23.11 44.34 -7.61
N ASN A 4 21.94 43.70 -7.50
CA ASN A 4 21.65 42.80 -6.40
C ASN A 4 22.75 41.74 -6.38
N LYS A 5 23.64 41.83 -5.38
CA LYS A 5 24.64 40.79 -5.15
C LYS A 5 23.87 39.55 -4.72
N TYR A 6 24.10 38.43 -5.38
CA TYR A 6 23.59 37.12 -5.00
C TYR A 6 24.79 36.23 -4.64
N ALA A 7 24.56 35.23 -3.80
CA ALA A 7 25.57 34.21 -3.54
C ALA A 7 25.84 33.40 -4.81
N THR A 8 27.00 33.61 -5.42
CA THR A 8 27.46 32.92 -6.63
C THR A 8 28.38 31.75 -6.29
N VAL A 9 28.28 30.66 -7.03
CA VAL A 9 29.20 29.52 -6.96
C VAL A 9 29.60 29.12 -8.39
N ASP A 10 30.75 28.47 -8.54
CA ASP A 10 31.21 28.00 -9.84
C ASP A 10 30.24 26.96 -10.42
N PHE A 11 29.54 27.31 -11.49
CA PHE A 11 28.53 26.47 -12.13
C PHE A 11 29.14 25.20 -12.75
N ASP A 12 30.41 25.21 -13.14
CA ASP A 12 31.05 24.03 -13.74
C ASP A 12 31.42 23.00 -12.67
N GLN A 13 31.70 23.47 -11.44
CA GLN A 13 32.14 22.66 -10.32
C GLN A 13 31.12 22.63 -9.17
N ILE A 14 29.87 22.25 -9.45
CA ILE A 14 28.88 21.96 -8.41
C ILE A 14 29.19 20.60 -7.77
N ASN A 15 30.30 20.52 -7.05
CA ASN A 15 30.80 19.38 -6.29
C ASN A 15 31.44 19.90 -4.98
N GLU A 16 32.09 19.02 -4.21
CA GLU A 16 32.75 19.39 -2.95
C GLU A 16 33.74 20.56 -3.08
N LYS A 17 34.42 20.68 -4.24
CA LYS A 17 35.43 21.73 -4.48
C LYS A 17 34.77 23.10 -4.68
N GLY A 18 33.78 23.20 -5.57
CA GLY A 18 33.11 24.49 -5.84
C GLY A 18 32.16 24.93 -4.72
N LEU A 19 31.66 23.99 -3.90
CA LEU A 19 30.83 24.31 -2.74
C LEU A 19 31.63 24.49 -1.43
N LYS A 20 32.96 24.43 -1.47
CA LYS A 20 33.82 24.48 -0.26
C LYS A 20 33.58 25.71 0.61
N SER A 21 33.42 26.89 0.00
CA SER A 21 33.15 28.14 0.71
C SER A 21 31.80 28.11 1.44
N LEU A 22 30.79 27.51 0.82
CA LEU A 22 29.46 27.35 1.40
C LEU A 22 29.46 26.32 2.52
N ILE A 23 30.12 25.17 2.32
CA ILE A 23 30.30 24.12 3.33
C ILE A 23 31.01 24.69 4.57
N THR A 24 32.07 25.47 4.36
CA THR A 24 32.80 26.12 5.45
C THR A 24 31.91 27.09 6.23
N ALA A 25 31.06 27.85 5.54
CA ALA A 25 30.11 28.76 6.19
C ALA A 25 29.02 28.03 6.99
N ILE A 26 28.53 26.88 6.50
CA ILE A 26 27.57 26.03 7.22
C ILE A 26 28.22 25.42 8.46
N ASN A 27 29.43 24.87 8.33
CA ASN A 27 30.15 24.25 9.44
C ASN A 27 30.39 25.23 10.61
N LYS A 28 30.57 26.52 10.32
CA LYS A 28 30.71 27.58 11.34
C LYS A 28 29.47 27.79 12.21
N THR A 29 28.29 27.35 11.80
CA THR A 29 27.07 27.48 12.62
C THR A 29 26.86 26.30 13.57
N GLY A 30 27.84 25.41 13.71
CA GLY A 30 27.74 24.20 14.53
C GLY A 30 27.00 23.04 13.86
N THR A 31 26.78 23.11 12.55
CA THR A 31 26.20 22.02 11.75
C THR A 31 27.20 21.51 10.74
N THR A 32 27.62 20.25 10.86
CA THR A 32 28.64 19.66 9.99
C THR A 32 28.02 19.07 8.73
N VAL A 33 28.56 19.39 7.55
CA VAL A 33 28.28 18.69 6.29
C VAL A 33 29.17 17.45 6.19
N LEU A 34 28.58 16.27 6.01
CA LEU A 34 29.29 15.00 5.87
C LEU A 34 29.59 14.65 4.41
N GLU A 35 28.61 14.85 3.52
CA GLU A 35 28.70 14.40 2.14
C GLU A 35 28.03 15.42 1.21
N VAL A 36 28.58 15.54 0.00
CA VAL A 36 28.03 16.35 -1.07
C VAL A 36 27.69 15.45 -2.25
N GLU A 37 26.41 15.15 -2.41
CA GLU A 37 25.91 14.46 -3.59
C GLU A 37 25.54 15.49 -4.65
N SER A 38 26.22 15.45 -5.79
CA SER A 38 25.83 16.24 -6.95
C SER A 38 25.94 15.40 -8.21
N SER A 39 24.88 15.40 -9.01
CA SER A 39 24.91 14.77 -10.34
C SER A 39 25.65 15.63 -11.36
N ASN A 40 25.99 16.89 -11.01
CA ASN A 40 26.51 17.96 -11.88
C ASN A 40 25.75 18.11 -13.22
N ARG A 41 24.58 17.49 -13.34
CA ARG A 41 23.79 17.43 -14.56
C ARG A 41 22.84 18.62 -14.57
N ALA A 42 22.95 19.44 -15.62
CA ALA A 42 22.02 20.52 -15.83
C ALA A 42 20.63 19.95 -16.20
N THR A 43 19.61 20.46 -15.54
CA THR A 43 18.20 20.22 -15.84
C THR A 43 17.55 21.54 -16.21
N THR A 44 16.66 21.55 -17.18
CA THR A 44 15.94 22.77 -17.55
C THR A 44 14.74 22.93 -16.63
N LYS A 45 14.63 24.09 -15.97
CA LYS A 45 13.49 24.45 -15.14
C LYS A 45 13.08 25.88 -15.48
N ASP A 46 11.82 26.08 -15.84
CA ASP A 46 11.27 27.39 -16.21
C ASP A 46 12.08 28.10 -17.32
N GLY A 47 12.62 27.33 -18.27
CA GLY A 47 13.44 27.82 -19.38
C GLY A 47 14.92 28.08 -19.06
N VAL A 48 15.35 27.95 -17.80
CA VAL A 48 16.74 28.17 -17.37
C VAL A 48 17.43 26.84 -17.03
N LYS A 49 18.71 26.70 -17.38
CA LYS A 49 19.52 25.54 -17.00
C LYS A 49 19.91 25.65 -15.55
N VAL A 50 19.51 24.67 -14.74
CA VAL A 50 19.83 24.62 -13.31
C VAL A 50 20.53 23.31 -12.94
N LYS A 51 21.54 23.38 -12.09
CA LYS A 51 22.19 22.22 -11.46
C LYS A 51 21.73 22.11 -10.02
N THR A 52 21.61 20.89 -9.52
CA THR A 52 21.16 20.64 -8.14
C THR A 52 22.24 19.87 -7.38
N ALA A 53 22.62 20.38 -6.21
CA ALA A 53 23.47 19.70 -5.24
C ALA A 53 22.67 19.35 -4.00
N LYS A 54 23.01 18.23 -3.37
CA LYS A 54 22.50 17.82 -2.06
C LYS A 54 23.68 17.74 -1.10
N LEU A 55 23.54 18.40 0.04
CA LEU A 55 24.47 18.33 1.15
C LEU A 55 23.81 17.52 2.26
N VAL A 56 24.45 16.43 2.67
CA VAL A 56 24.02 15.60 3.79
C VAL A 56 24.70 16.10 5.05
N LEU A 57 23.91 16.43 6.07
CA LEU A 57 24.39 16.93 7.35
C LEU A 57 24.62 15.78 8.33
N GLN A 58 25.40 16.04 9.38
CA GLN A 58 25.75 15.07 10.42
C GLN A 58 24.56 14.39 11.13
N ASP A 59 23.42 15.07 11.19
CA ASP A 59 22.20 14.56 11.80
C ASP A 59 21.28 13.84 10.80
N GLY A 60 21.77 13.62 9.57
CA GLY A 60 21.04 12.99 8.47
C GLY A 60 20.06 13.92 7.76
N GLN A 61 20.04 15.22 8.10
CA GLN A 61 19.26 16.20 7.35
C GLN A 61 19.88 16.45 5.98
N MET A 62 19.04 16.78 4.99
CA MET A 62 19.47 17.03 3.62
C MET A 62 19.18 18.47 3.21
N LEU A 63 20.22 19.21 2.82
CA LEU A 63 20.10 20.52 2.20
C LEU A 63 20.23 20.38 0.69
N THR A 64 19.24 20.84 -0.06
CA THR A 64 19.26 20.83 -1.52
C THR A 64 19.43 22.25 -2.02
N ILE A 65 20.42 22.48 -2.87
CA ILE A 65 20.75 23.76 -3.47
C ILE A 65 20.53 23.66 -4.97
N GLN A 66 19.84 24.64 -5.54
CA GLN A 66 19.69 24.82 -6.98
C GLN A 66 20.53 26.03 -7.41
N VAL A 67 21.35 25.83 -8.43
CA VAL A 67 22.25 26.84 -8.99
C VAL A 67 21.91 27.03 -10.46
N ASN A 68 21.74 28.28 -10.89
CA ASN A 68 21.47 28.65 -12.27
C ASN A 68 22.77 28.67 -13.10
N ASP A 69 22.64 28.76 -14.43
CA ASP A 69 23.75 28.86 -15.38
C ASP A 69 24.71 30.02 -15.13
N THR A 70 24.23 31.12 -14.54
CA THR A 70 25.05 32.25 -14.08
C THR A 70 25.88 31.97 -12.82
N GLY A 71 25.71 30.80 -12.20
CA GLY A 71 26.32 30.45 -10.91
C GLY A 71 25.53 30.94 -9.69
N ASP A 72 24.40 31.63 -9.89
CA ASP A 72 23.56 32.12 -8.79
C ASP A 72 22.78 31.00 -8.12
N ILE A 73 22.75 31.00 -6.79
CA ILE A 73 21.90 30.07 -6.02
C ILE A 73 20.45 30.56 -6.05
N SER A 74 19.59 29.85 -6.79
CA SER A 74 18.20 30.22 -7.00
C SER A 74 17.23 29.65 -5.96
N SER A 75 17.55 28.50 -5.38
CA SER A 75 16.69 27.88 -4.36
C SER A 75 17.49 27.04 -3.38
N VAL A 76 17.15 27.15 -2.09
CA VAL A 76 17.66 26.27 -1.05
C VAL A 76 16.50 25.64 -0.30
N LYS A 77 16.57 24.31 -0.14
CA LYS A 77 15.57 23.52 0.58
C LYS A 77 16.23 22.70 1.69
N LEU A 78 15.60 22.65 2.86
CA LEU A 78 15.94 21.75 3.95
C LEU A 78 14.90 20.64 4.03
N ASN A 79 15.33 19.38 3.89
CA ASN A 79 14.47 18.20 3.91
C ASN A 79 13.26 18.34 2.95
N GLY A 80 13.48 18.92 1.76
CA GLY A 80 12.46 19.17 0.73
C GLY A 80 11.61 20.43 0.93
N ARG A 81 11.74 21.15 2.05
CA ARG A 81 11.03 22.41 2.31
C ARG A 81 11.90 23.61 2.01
N VAL A 82 11.37 24.61 1.31
CA VAL A 82 12.10 25.86 1.01
C VAL A 82 12.41 26.59 2.33
N ILE A 83 13.64 27.07 2.46
CA ILE A 83 14.05 27.91 3.59
C ILE A 83 13.61 29.36 3.30
N PRO A 84 12.72 29.97 4.11
CA PRO A 84 12.40 31.39 3.97
C PRO A 84 13.67 32.22 4.16
N ASN A 85 13.90 33.22 3.31
CA ASN A 85 15.10 34.08 3.32
C ASN A 85 16.42 33.41 2.88
N ALA A 86 16.35 32.34 2.08
CA ALA A 86 17.52 31.76 1.42
C ALA A 86 18.11 32.63 0.28
N GLN A 87 17.65 33.88 0.12
CA GLN A 87 18.26 34.85 -0.77
C GLN A 87 19.19 35.72 0.07
N SER A 88 20.49 35.54 -0.11
CA SER A 88 21.52 36.28 0.61
C SER A 88 22.56 36.81 -0.37
N PRO A 89 23.10 38.01 -0.12
CA PRO A 89 24.00 38.64 -1.07
C PRO A 89 25.43 38.11 -1.07
N ASP A 90 25.76 37.23 -0.11
CA ASP A 90 27.06 36.60 0.00
C ASP A 90 26.89 35.11 0.33
N ILE A 91 27.81 34.28 -0.15
CA ILE A 91 27.87 32.84 0.11
C ILE A 91 27.96 32.58 1.61
N LYS A 92 28.70 33.43 2.34
CA LYS A 92 28.89 33.29 3.79
C LYS A 92 27.59 33.50 4.56
N SER A 93 26.83 34.54 4.21
CA SER A 93 25.54 34.82 4.86
C SER A 93 24.51 33.75 4.48
N LEU A 94 24.52 33.28 3.24
CA LEU A 94 23.67 32.15 2.82
C LEU A 94 23.99 30.88 3.61
N GLY A 95 25.26 30.49 3.70
CA GLY A 95 25.68 29.33 4.48
C GLY A 95 25.30 29.44 5.96
N ALA A 96 25.39 30.65 6.54
CA ALA A 96 24.94 30.89 7.90
C ALA A 96 23.43 30.73 8.09
N VAL A 97 22.61 31.20 7.13
CA VAL A 97 21.15 31.00 7.13
C VAL A 97 20.82 29.51 7.02
N MET A 98 21.48 28.79 6.12
CA MET A 98 21.31 27.35 5.90
C MET A 98 21.65 26.54 7.16
N GLY A 99 22.81 26.82 7.74
CA GLY A 99 23.27 26.13 8.94
C GLY A 99 22.40 26.41 10.16
N ARG A 100 21.96 27.66 10.36
CA ARG A 100 21.00 28.00 11.43
C ARG A 100 19.63 27.33 11.22
N ALA A 101 19.14 27.29 9.99
CA ALA A 101 17.88 26.61 9.67
C ALA A 101 17.96 25.11 9.97
N ALA A 102 19.08 24.47 9.63
CA ALA A 102 19.34 23.07 9.94
C ALA A 102 19.43 22.83 11.46
N LEU A 103 20.19 23.67 12.18
CA LEU A 103 20.32 23.59 13.64
C LEU A 103 18.96 23.71 14.34
N ASN A 104 18.16 24.71 13.97
CA ASN A 104 16.83 24.93 14.53
C ASN A 104 15.85 23.76 14.22
N ASN A 105 16.05 23.07 13.09
CA ASN A 105 15.22 21.93 12.70
C ASN A 105 15.70 20.60 13.27
N SER A 106 16.96 20.50 13.76
CA SER A 106 17.58 19.25 14.23
C SER A 106 16.71 18.49 15.25
N GLN A 107 16.17 19.19 16.24
CA GLN A 107 15.29 18.60 17.27
C GLN A 107 13.99 18.05 16.68
N LYS A 108 13.37 18.78 15.75
CA LYS A 108 12.14 18.34 15.07
C LYS A 108 12.43 17.14 14.17
N PHE A 109 13.56 17.14 13.48
CA PHE A 109 13.98 16.06 12.61
C PHE A 109 14.25 14.77 13.39
N ARG A 110 15.02 14.84 14.49
CA ARG A 110 15.27 13.71 15.40
C ARG A 110 13.98 13.12 15.96
N LYS A 111 13.03 13.97 16.39
CA LYS A 111 11.70 13.51 16.84
C LYS A 111 10.93 12.80 15.71
N SER A 112 10.99 13.32 14.49
CA SER A 112 10.36 12.69 13.32
C SER A 112 10.98 11.33 12.99
N LEU A 113 12.31 11.21 13.03
CA LEU A 113 13.00 9.95 12.83
C LEU A 113 12.63 8.93 13.91
N ALA A 114 12.63 9.33 15.18
CA ALA A 114 12.20 8.47 16.28
C ALA A 114 10.74 8.01 16.12
N ALA A 115 9.83 8.89 15.70
CA ALA A 115 8.44 8.53 15.43
C ALA A 115 8.31 7.54 14.25
N LYS A 116 9.09 7.71 13.18
CA LYS A 116 9.15 6.77 12.06
C LYS A 116 9.70 5.41 12.49
N ALA A 117 10.79 5.39 13.27
CA ALA A 117 11.37 4.17 13.80
C ALA A 117 10.37 3.41 14.69
N LYS A 118 9.64 4.11 15.57
CA LYS A 118 8.56 3.51 16.39
C LYS A 118 7.45 2.89 15.55
N ARG A 119 7.07 3.50 14.42
CA ARG A 119 6.07 2.94 13.49
C ARG A 119 6.56 1.70 12.75
N VAL A 120 7.86 1.59 12.51
CA VAL A 120 8.45 0.39 11.91
C VAL A 120 8.57 -0.73 12.95
N ALA A 121 8.92 -0.39 14.20
CA ALA A 121 9.06 -1.35 15.30
C ALA A 121 7.71 -1.90 15.81
N ASN A 122 6.64 -1.11 15.76
CA ASN A 122 5.28 -1.54 16.11
C ASN A 122 4.43 -1.69 14.84
N PRO A 123 4.41 -2.87 14.19
CA PRO A 123 3.57 -3.11 13.00
C PRO A 123 2.06 -3.18 13.30
N VAL A 124 1.63 -2.93 14.54
CA VAL A 124 0.32 -3.33 15.07
C VAL A 124 -0.85 -2.45 14.62
N ASP A 125 -0.63 -1.25 14.08
CA ASP A 125 -1.73 -0.39 13.59
C ASP A 125 -1.59 -0.01 12.11
N LYS A 126 -1.10 -0.92 11.27
CA LYS A 126 -1.40 -0.79 9.84
C LYS A 126 -2.88 -1.11 9.66
N LYS A 127 -3.72 -0.07 9.60
CA LYS A 127 -4.96 -0.18 8.81
C LYS A 127 -4.56 -0.84 7.50
N PRO A 128 -5.14 -1.99 7.11
CA PRO A 128 -4.75 -2.68 5.90
C PRO A 128 -4.73 -1.65 4.77
N ALA A 129 -3.65 -1.62 4.00
CA ALA A 129 -3.63 -0.83 2.78
C ALA A 129 -4.92 -1.19 2.02
N VAL A 130 -5.75 -0.18 1.75
CA VAL A 130 -7.02 -0.39 1.04
C VAL A 130 -6.65 -1.14 -0.23
N LYS A 131 -7.12 -2.39 -0.36
CA LYS A 131 -6.80 -3.25 -1.50
C LYS A 131 -7.06 -2.46 -2.77
N SER A 132 -6.15 -2.51 -3.75
CA SER A 132 -6.35 -1.82 -5.02
C SER A 132 -7.71 -2.22 -5.61
N SER A 133 -8.44 -1.28 -6.23
CA SER A 133 -9.75 -1.55 -6.85
C SER A 133 -9.70 -2.75 -7.79
N PHE A 134 -8.56 -3.00 -8.43
CA PHE A 134 -8.31 -4.18 -9.26
C PHE A 134 -8.33 -5.49 -8.46
N GLN A 135 -7.67 -5.52 -7.29
CA GLN A 135 -7.67 -6.69 -6.40
C GLN A 135 -9.07 -6.96 -5.84
N GLN A 136 -9.80 -5.91 -5.47
CA GLN A 136 -11.18 -6.04 -5.00
C GLN A 136 -12.10 -6.61 -6.09
N LEU A 137 -11.93 -6.15 -7.33
CA LEU A 137 -12.70 -6.66 -8.48
C LEU A 137 -12.38 -8.13 -8.77
N GLN A 138 -11.10 -8.52 -8.70
CA GLN A 138 -10.68 -9.91 -8.91
C GLN A 138 -11.25 -10.84 -7.82
N GLU A 139 -11.20 -10.43 -6.55
CA GLU A 139 -11.81 -11.17 -5.44
C GLU A 139 -13.33 -11.27 -5.58
N ALA A 140 -14.00 -10.19 -6.01
CA ALA A 140 -15.44 -10.21 -6.25
C ALA A 140 -15.82 -11.17 -7.39
N LYS A 141 -15.05 -11.18 -8.48
CA LYS A 141 -15.24 -12.15 -9.58
C LYS A 141 -15.05 -13.60 -9.11
N ALA A 142 -14.00 -13.87 -8.34
CA ALA A 142 -13.74 -15.20 -7.79
C ALA A 142 -14.88 -15.66 -6.86
N ARG A 143 -15.36 -14.78 -5.98
CA ARG A 143 -16.52 -15.05 -5.11
C ARG A 143 -17.78 -15.34 -5.92
N ASN A 144 -18.09 -14.53 -6.93
CA ASN A 144 -19.27 -14.74 -7.78
C ASN A 144 -19.18 -16.07 -8.56
N ALA A 145 -18.00 -16.42 -9.05
CA ALA A 145 -17.77 -17.72 -9.70
C ALA A 145 -18.03 -18.88 -8.74
N GLN A 146 -17.50 -18.80 -7.51
CA GLN A 146 -17.73 -19.82 -6.48
C GLN A 146 -19.21 -19.96 -6.11
N VAL A 147 -19.90 -18.84 -5.89
CA VAL A 147 -21.34 -18.85 -5.55
C VAL A 147 -22.16 -19.45 -6.69
N THR A 148 -21.82 -19.14 -7.94
CA THR A 148 -22.49 -19.69 -9.12
C THR A 148 -22.27 -21.21 -9.24
N GLN A 149 -21.05 -21.68 -8.97
CA GLN A 149 -20.75 -23.11 -8.96
C GLN A 149 -21.50 -23.84 -7.84
N ASN A 150 -21.52 -23.27 -6.64
CA ASN A 150 -22.28 -23.82 -5.51
C ASN A 150 -23.77 -23.90 -5.82
N TYR A 151 -24.35 -22.84 -6.42
CA TYR A 151 -25.74 -22.82 -6.84
C TYR A 151 -26.07 -23.95 -7.83
N ARG A 152 -25.22 -24.16 -8.84
CA ARG A 152 -25.37 -25.27 -9.80
C ARG A 152 -25.30 -26.64 -9.11
N SER A 153 -24.36 -26.82 -8.18
CA SER A 153 -24.24 -28.06 -7.43
C SER A 153 -25.49 -28.35 -6.59
N ILE A 154 -26.02 -27.33 -5.91
CA ILE A 154 -27.25 -27.45 -5.11
C ILE A 154 -28.46 -27.77 -6.00
N GLN A 155 -28.59 -27.10 -7.15
CA GLN A 155 -29.64 -27.39 -8.14
C GLN A 155 -29.62 -28.86 -8.58
N ASN A 156 -28.43 -29.38 -8.92
CA ASN A 156 -28.27 -30.78 -9.29
C ASN A 156 -28.66 -31.73 -8.14
N GLN A 157 -28.26 -31.40 -6.91
CA GLN A 157 -28.57 -32.23 -5.75
C GLN A 157 -30.06 -32.23 -5.40
N VAL A 158 -30.74 -31.10 -5.57
CA VAL A 158 -32.21 -31.00 -5.46
C VAL A 158 -32.88 -31.90 -6.50
N ALA A 159 -32.42 -31.87 -7.77
CA ALA A 159 -32.97 -32.73 -8.82
C ALA A 159 -32.81 -34.23 -8.50
N VAL A 160 -31.62 -34.64 -8.05
CA VAL A 160 -31.35 -36.03 -7.64
C VAL A 160 -32.22 -36.43 -6.45
N ASN A 161 -32.32 -35.57 -5.44
CA ASN A 161 -33.16 -35.85 -4.26
C ASN A 161 -34.65 -35.97 -4.64
N GLN A 162 -35.12 -35.15 -5.58
CA GLN A 162 -36.50 -35.22 -6.06
C GLN A 162 -36.80 -36.53 -6.82
N GLN A 163 -35.82 -37.03 -7.58
CA GLN A 163 -35.91 -38.35 -8.22
C GLN A 163 -35.94 -39.46 -7.16
N ASN A 164 -35.04 -39.41 -6.17
CA ASN A 164 -35.01 -40.39 -5.07
C ASN A 164 -36.32 -40.43 -4.28
N ILE A 165 -36.94 -39.27 -4.02
CA ILE A 165 -38.25 -39.19 -3.35
C ILE A 165 -39.32 -39.87 -4.20
N THR A 166 -39.33 -39.63 -5.51
CA THR A 166 -40.28 -40.25 -6.45
C THR A 166 -40.12 -41.78 -6.47
N ASP A 167 -38.87 -42.26 -6.53
CA ASP A 167 -38.56 -43.69 -6.52
C ASP A 167 -38.96 -44.36 -5.21
N LEU A 168 -38.67 -43.74 -4.07
CA LEU A 168 -39.04 -44.24 -2.75
C LEU A 168 -40.56 -44.31 -2.58
N ARG A 169 -41.30 -43.30 -3.06
CA ARG A 169 -42.78 -43.34 -3.10
C ARG A 169 -43.28 -44.51 -3.93
N GLY A 170 -42.73 -44.71 -5.13
CA GLY A 170 -43.10 -45.85 -5.98
C GLY A 170 -42.79 -47.22 -5.35
N ARG A 171 -41.70 -47.34 -4.57
CA ARG A 171 -41.40 -48.55 -3.79
C ARG A 171 -42.38 -48.75 -2.63
N MET A 172 -42.68 -47.68 -1.89
CA MET A 172 -43.67 -47.70 -0.80
C MET A 172 -45.05 -48.15 -1.29
N ASP A 173 -45.50 -47.65 -2.44
CA ASP A 173 -46.78 -48.03 -3.02
C ASP A 173 -46.81 -49.53 -3.39
N LYS A 174 -45.72 -50.04 -3.98
CA LYS A 174 -45.58 -51.48 -4.30
C LYS A 174 -45.59 -52.36 -3.06
N GLU A 175 -44.87 -51.99 -2.00
CA GLU A 175 -44.85 -52.76 -0.75
C GLU A 175 -46.20 -52.70 -0.03
N THR A 176 -46.88 -51.55 -0.06
CA THR A 176 -48.24 -51.42 0.47
C THR A 176 -49.22 -52.32 -0.27
N ALA A 177 -49.14 -52.37 -1.61
CA ALA A 177 -49.95 -53.29 -2.41
C ALA A 177 -49.65 -54.77 -2.10
N ARG A 178 -48.37 -55.14 -1.94
CA ARG A 178 -47.94 -56.50 -1.54
C ARG A 178 -48.51 -56.88 -0.17
N LEU A 179 -48.41 -55.99 0.81
CA LEU A 179 -48.93 -56.21 2.15
C LEU A 179 -50.45 -56.40 2.15
N ASN A 180 -51.17 -55.58 1.39
CA ASN A 180 -52.62 -55.69 1.27
C ASN A 180 -53.04 -57.02 0.63
N ASN A 181 -52.35 -57.45 -0.44
CA ASN A 181 -52.58 -58.76 -1.05
C ASN A 181 -52.29 -59.92 -0.09
N ALA A 182 -51.18 -59.84 0.67
CA ALA A 182 -50.84 -60.85 1.66
C ALA A 182 -51.87 -60.93 2.79
N ARG A 183 -52.38 -59.77 3.26
CA ARG A 183 -53.46 -59.70 4.25
C ARG A 183 -54.75 -60.33 3.73
N ALA A 184 -55.15 -60.00 2.50
CA ALA A 184 -56.34 -60.58 1.87
C ALA A 184 -56.22 -62.11 1.77
N LYS A 185 -55.07 -62.62 1.31
CA LYS A 185 -54.79 -64.06 1.24
C LYS A 185 -54.79 -64.72 2.62
N ASN A 186 -54.25 -64.07 3.65
CA ASN A 186 -54.25 -64.58 5.02
C ASN A 186 -55.69 -64.72 5.57
N ILE A 187 -56.53 -63.72 5.33
CA ILE A 187 -57.96 -63.75 5.69
C ILE A 187 -58.65 -64.92 4.98
N GLU A 188 -58.45 -65.06 3.67
CA GLU A 188 -59.01 -66.17 2.89
C GLU A 188 -58.60 -67.54 3.46
N LEU A 189 -57.29 -67.74 3.72
CA LEU A 189 -56.77 -68.98 4.28
C LEU A 189 -57.33 -69.28 5.68
N LYS A 190 -57.46 -68.26 6.54
CA LYS A 190 -58.09 -68.42 7.86
C LYS A 190 -59.55 -68.86 7.75
N THR A 191 -60.31 -68.27 6.82
CA THR A 191 -61.69 -68.65 6.55
C THR A 191 -61.78 -70.09 6.05
N ARG A 192 -60.91 -70.49 5.09
CA ARG A 192 -60.84 -71.88 4.60
C ARG A 192 -60.50 -72.86 5.72
N LEU A 193 -59.52 -72.54 6.57
CA LEU A 193 -59.15 -73.38 7.72
C LEU A 193 -60.30 -73.51 8.73
N LYS A 194 -61.04 -72.42 9.00
CA LYS A 194 -62.22 -72.47 9.86
C LYS A 194 -63.27 -73.42 9.28
N ASN A 195 -63.58 -73.29 7.98
CA ASN A 195 -64.55 -74.15 7.31
C ASN A 195 -64.14 -75.63 7.33
N LEU A 196 -62.86 -75.94 7.11
CA LEU A 196 -62.32 -77.30 7.20
C LEU A 196 -62.39 -77.88 8.62
N LYS A 197 -62.19 -77.05 9.66
CA LYS A 197 -62.30 -77.48 11.07
C LYS A 197 -63.73 -77.63 11.56
N SER A 198 -64.67 -76.88 10.97
CA SER A 198 -66.07 -76.85 11.40
C SER A 198 -66.95 -77.93 10.77
N GLY A 199 -66.39 -78.86 10.00
CA GLY A 199 -67.08 -80.08 9.57
C GLY A 199 -68.27 -79.84 8.65
N LYS A 200 -67.97 -79.62 7.36
CA LYS A 200 -68.39 -80.64 6.39
C LYS A 200 -67.17 -81.51 6.11
#